data_AF-A0A6L4Z732-F1
#
_entry.id   AF-A0A6L4Z732-F1
#
_cell.length_a   1.000
_cell.length_b   1.000
_cell.length_c   1.000
_cell.angle_alpha   90.00
_cell.angle_beta   90.00
_cell.angle_gamma   90.00
#
_symmetry.space_group_name_H-M   'P 1'
#
loop_
_entity.id
_entity.type
_entity.pdbx_description
1 polymer ?
#
loop_
_entity_poly.entity_id
_entity_poly.type
_entity_poly.pdbx_seq_one_letter_code
_entity_poly.pdbx_strand_id
1 'polypeptide(L)'
;MQFYIMWANHDVKRNYWNVHKYKDDTSILWNAVVDWDNYKNIVDRVIKQYFSQPNYFKIDGCPVFSVFSVDKLLESFGGDVKEARKALDYFRDEVKKAGFPGLHIQWNQGGGSIMSEESATNFSNRVNEMGFNSVAMYNMGGLAEDYLVYGANSIKIRTQMDSILNIPLFPCVSIGWDDTPRFPAKGIKDVVHYHNTPESFAALLSKAKQYADSHPEQPKLITINAWNEWVEGSYLLPDMLNGFGYLEVVKKVVNGEFDIYTDK
;
A
#
# COMPACT_ATOMS: atom_id res chain seq x y z
N MET A 1 -1.80 -6.95 19.01
CA MET A 1 -1.80 -6.67 17.56
C MET A 1 -0.40 -6.26 17.15
N GLN A 2 0.13 -6.86 16.09
CA GLN A 2 1.42 -6.44 15.52
C GLN A 2 1.23 -5.17 14.68
N PHE A 3 2.30 -4.41 14.46
CA PHE A 3 2.29 -3.25 13.56
C PHE A 3 3.63 -3.08 12.85
N TYR A 4 3.63 -2.42 11.69
CA TYR A 4 4.81 -1.87 11.06
C TYR A 4 4.47 -0.49 10.48
N ILE A 5 5.49 0.30 10.14
CA ILE A 5 5.27 1.68 9.69
C ILE A 5 5.50 1.82 8.19
N MET A 6 4.80 2.79 7.62
CA MET A 6 4.92 3.19 6.22
C MET A 6 5.38 4.65 6.12
N TRP A 7 6.46 4.87 5.38
CA TRP A 7 6.84 6.17 4.88
C TRP A 7 5.87 6.59 3.77
N ALA A 8 4.90 7.42 4.13
CA ALA A 8 3.92 8.01 3.24
C ALA A 8 4.22 9.50 2.98
N ASN A 9 5.50 9.85 2.84
CA ASN A 9 5.88 11.25 2.61
C ASN A 9 5.69 11.62 1.13
N HIS A 10 4.68 12.42 0.87
CA HIS A 10 4.34 12.95 -0.45
C HIS A 10 3.91 14.40 -0.37
N ASP A 11 3.94 15.09 -1.51
CA ASP A 11 3.54 16.50 -1.55
C ASP A 11 2.09 16.67 -1.12
N VAL A 12 1.83 17.84 -0.53
CA VAL A 12 0.47 18.29 -0.26
C VAL A 12 0.23 19.54 -1.09
N LYS A 13 -0.78 19.48 -1.96
CA LYS A 13 -1.27 20.66 -2.69
C LYS A 13 -2.25 21.45 -1.83
N ARG A 14 -2.32 22.76 -2.02
CA ARG A 14 -3.22 23.63 -1.23
C ARG A 14 -4.70 23.24 -1.40
N ASN A 15 -5.16 23.07 -2.64
CA ASN A 15 -6.52 22.64 -2.92
C ASN A 15 -6.85 21.27 -2.33
N TYR A 16 -5.88 20.36 -2.30
CA TYR A 16 -6.02 19.05 -1.68
C TYR A 16 -6.13 19.13 -0.14
N TRP A 17 -5.38 20.04 0.48
CA TRP A 17 -5.42 20.25 1.94
C TRP A 17 -6.74 20.85 2.40
N ASN A 18 -7.27 21.83 1.66
CA ASN A 18 -8.55 22.43 1.95
C ASN A 18 -9.17 23.03 0.68
N VAL A 19 -10.03 22.25 0.03
CA VAL A 19 -10.67 22.63 -1.23
C VAL A 19 -11.65 23.79 -1.08
N HIS A 20 -12.22 23.99 0.12
CA HIS A 20 -13.11 25.11 0.39
C HIS A 20 -12.36 26.46 0.47
N LYS A 21 -11.11 26.44 0.93
CA LYS A 21 -10.25 27.63 1.04
C LYS A 21 -9.40 27.87 -0.22
N TYR A 22 -8.87 26.80 -0.80
CA TYR A 22 -7.85 26.84 -1.85
C TYR A 22 -8.34 26.26 -3.19
N LYS A 23 -9.65 26.39 -3.49
CA LYS A 23 -10.37 25.89 -4.68
C LYS A 23 -9.48 25.40 -5.85
N ASP A 24 -9.02 26.33 -6.69
CA ASP A 24 -8.23 26.03 -7.90
C ASP A 24 -6.72 26.17 -7.69
N ASP A 25 -6.29 26.46 -6.46
CA ASP A 25 -4.88 26.63 -6.10
C ASP A 25 -4.20 25.27 -5.95
N THR A 26 -3.64 24.81 -7.06
CA THR A 26 -2.90 23.55 -7.16
C THR A 26 -1.44 23.66 -6.72
N SER A 27 -1.02 24.81 -6.17
CA SER A 27 0.36 25.01 -5.71
C SER A 27 0.68 24.12 -4.50
N ILE A 28 1.97 23.85 -4.33
CA ILE A 28 2.50 23.01 -3.25
C ILE A 28 2.40 23.79 -1.94
N LEU A 29 1.68 23.22 -0.97
CA LEU A 29 1.65 23.66 0.42
C LEU A 29 2.84 23.07 1.20
N TRP A 30 3.12 21.79 0.96
CA TRP A 30 4.19 21.04 1.60
C TRP A 30 4.93 20.20 0.56
N ASN A 31 6.24 20.37 0.49
CA ASN A 31 7.12 19.54 -0.32
C ASN A 31 7.68 18.41 0.57
N ALA A 32 7.51 17.17 0.14
CA ALA A 32 7.95 16.00 0.89
C ALA A 32 9.41 15.61 0.70
N VAL A 33 10.18 16.35 -0.10
CA VAL A 33 11.63 16.14 -0.24
C VAL A 33 12.31 16.31 1.11
N VAL A 34 13.19 15.35 1.45
CA VAL A 34 14.02 15.40 2.66
C VAL A 34 15.49 15.41 2.28
N ASP A 35 16.29 16.21 2.98
CA ASP A 35 17.74 16.14 2.87
C ASP A 35 18.33 14.98 3.71
N TRP A 36 19.63 14.76 3.58
CA TRP A 36 20.34 13.69 4.30
C TRP A 36 20.29 13.83 5.82
N ASP A 37 20.35 15.06 6.35
CA ASP A 37 20.38 15.26 7.80
C ASP A 37 19.01 14.95 8.41
N ASN A 38 17.93 15.37 7.75
CA ASN A 38 16.57 15.00 8.14
C ASN A 38 16.32 13.50 7.93
N TYR A 39 16.81 12.91 6.84
CA TYR A 39 16.68 11.46 6.61
C TYR A 39 17.34 10.64 7.72
N LYS A 40 18.56 11.00 8.14
CA LYS A 40 19.26 10.36 9.27
C LYS A 40 18.49 10.49 10.58
N ASN A 41 17.91 11.66 10.85
CA ASN A 41 17.05 11.86 12.03
C ASN A 41 15.82 10.95 11.99
N ILE A 42 15.21 10.75 10.82
CA ILE A 42 14.06 9.86 10.67
C ILE A 42 14.49 8.40 10.85
N VAL A 43 15.59 7.96 10.23
CA VAL A 43 16.15 6.61 10.41
C VAL A 43 16.40 6.31 11.89
N ASP A 44 17.10 7.20 12.60
CA ASP A 44 17.39 7.06 14.02
C ASP A 44 16.12 6.96 14.87
N ARG A 45 15.16 7.86 14.62
CA ARG A 45 13.85 7.85 15.30
C ARG A 45 13.11 6.55 15.06
N VAL A 46 13.09 6.08 13.82
CA VAL A 46 12.36 4.87 13.44
C VAL A 46 12.89 3.65 14.17
N ILE A 47 14.21 3.49 14.18
CA ILE A 47 14.89 2.37 14.85
C ILE A 47 14.60 2.42 16.36
N LYS A 48 14.86 3.56 16.99
CA LYS A 48 14.77 3.68 18.46
C LYS A 48 13.34 3.56 18.98
N GLN A 49 12.37 4.17 18.30
CA GLN A 49 11.00 4.27 18.79
C GLN A 49 10.12 3.09 18.38
N TYR A 50 10.30 2.54 17.17
CA TYR A 50 9.36 1.57 16.62
C TYR A 50 9.95 0.16 16.49
N PHE A 51 11.14 -0.01 15.91
CA PHE A 51 11.66 -1.37 15.63
C PHE A 51 11.94 -2.19 16.89
N SER A 52 12.27 -1.52 17.99
CA SER A 52 12.49 -2.10 19.32
C SER A 52 11.19 -2.56 20.01
N GLN A 53 10.01 -2.17 19.52
CA GLN A 53 8.76 -2.53 20.15
C GLN A 53 8.49 -4.05 20.02
N PRO A 54 8.03 -4.72 21.08
CA PRO A 54 7.87 -6.17 21.10
C PRO A 54 6.83 -6.67 20.08
N ASN A 55 5.86 -5.84 19.73
CA ASN A 55 4.83 -6.13 18.74
C ASN A 55 5.14 -5.54 17.34
N TYR A 56 6.37 -5.08 17.07
CA TYR A 56 6.76 -4.68 15.73
C TYR A 56 6.86 -5.88 14.79
N PHE A 57 6.15 -5.83 13.66
CA PHE A 57 6.10 -6.88 12.65
C PHE A 57 7.44 -7.03 11.93
N LYS A 58 7.87 -8.28 11.74
CA LYS A 58 9.16 -8.63 11.16
C LYS A 58 8.96 -9.79 10.19
N ILE A 59 9.72 -9.78 9.10
CA ILE A 59 9.87 -10.91 8.17
C ILE A 59 11.29 -11.44 8.37
N ASP A 60 11.44 -12.72 8.70
CA ASP A 60 12.74 -13.37 8.96
C ASP A 60 13.61 -12.61 9.98
N GLY A 61 12.96 -12.07 11.02
CA GLY A 61 13.62 -11.27 12.06
C GLY A 61 14.00 -9.85 11.63
N CYS A 62 13.82 -9.47 10.36
CA CYS A 62 14.05 -8.12 9.86
C CYS A 62 12.79 -7.26 10.07
N PRO A 63 12.86 -6.09 10.75
CA PRO A 63 11.76 -5.13 10.77
C PRO A 63 11.32 -4.78 9.35
N VAL A 64 10.01 -4.69 9.13
CA VAL A 64 9.43 -4.27 7.85
C VAL A 64 9.25 -2.76 7.82
N PHE A 65 9.81 -2.08 6.83
CA PHE A 65 9.61 -0.66 6.60
C PHE A 65 9.05 -0.42 5.20
N SER A 66 7.83 0.13 5.14
CA SER A 66 7.11 0.29 3.88
C SER A 66 7.28 1.70 3.31
N VAL A 67 7.35 1.85 1.98
CA VAL A 67 7.55 3.14 1.30
C VAL A 67 6.50 3.30 0.21
N PHE A 68 5.65 4.32 0.33
CA PHE A 68 4.57 4.57 -0.64
C PHE A 68 5.03 5.38 -1.86
N SER A 69 5.46 6.63 -1.62
CA SER A 69 5.85 7.56 -2.70
C SER A 69 7.34 7.43 -3.04
N VAL A 70 7.69 6.34 -3.72
CA VAL A 70 9.09 6.07 -4.13
C VAL A 70 9.65 7.16 -5.05
N ASP A 71 8.83 7.79 -5.91
CA ASP A 71 9.27 8.93 -6.71
C ASP A 71 9.71 10.12 -5.85
N LYS A 72 9.04 10.36 -4.73
CA LYS A 72 9.42 11.43 -3.79
C LYS A 72 10.63 11.07 -2.95
N LEU A 73 10.82 9.79 -2.66
CA LEU A 73 12.09 9.30 -2.11
C LEU A 73 13.23 9.53 -3.11
N LEU A 74 13.03 9.25 -4.40
CA LEU A 74 14.04 9.53 -5.44
C LEU A 74 14.36 11.02 -5.53
N GLU A 75 13.35 11.88 -5.55
CA GLU A 75 13.55 13.34 -5.57
C GLU A 75 14.35 13.84 -4.35
N SER A 76 14.14 13.25 -3.18
CA SER A 76 14.92 13.51 -1.96
C SER A 76 16.42 13.27 -2.13
N PHE A 77 16.79 12.38 -3.05
CA PHE A 77 18.18 12.05 -3.36
C PHE A 77 18.55 12.42 -4.79
N GLY A 78 18.07 13.58 -5.25
CA GLY A 78 18.49 14.19 -6.52
C GLY A 78 17.88 13.56 -7.77
N GLY A 79 16.83 12.75 -7.62
CA GLY A 79 16.20 12.02 -8.73
C GLY A 79 17.04 10.86 -9.27
N ASP A 80 18.11 10.47 -8.56
CA ASP A 80 19.03 9.41 -8.98
C ASP A 80 18.77 8.12 -8.20
N VAL A 81 18.61 7.02 -8.94
CA VAL A 81 18.31 5.69 -8.37
C VAL A 81 19.47 5.19 -7.50
N LYS A 82 20.72 5.47 -7.84
CA LYS A 82 21.89 5.03 -7.06
C LYS A 82 22.01 5.83 -5.77
N GLU A 83 21.75 7.13 -5.79
CA GLU A 83 21.74 7.94 -4.56
C GLU A 83 20.59 7.55 -3.63
N ALA A 84 19.38 7.30 -4.16
CA ALA A 84 18.29 6.77 -3.35
C ALA A 84 18.60 5.36 -2.81
N ARG A 85 19.27 4.51 -3.60
CA ARG A 85 19.75 3.21 -3.15
C ARG A 85 20.75 3.34 -1.98
N LYS A 86 21.68 4.29 -2.04
CA LYS A 86 22.62 4.56 -0.93
C LYS A 86 21.88 4.95 0.35
N ALA A 87 20.79 5.72 0.25
CA ALA A 87 19.97 6.07 1.41
C ALA A 87 19.30 4.83 2.03
N LEU A 88 18.72 3.95 1.20
CA LEU A 88 18.13 2.69 1.65
C LEU A 88 19.17 1.74 2.27
N ASP A 89 20.38 1.69 1.71
CA ASP A 89 21.48 0.88 2.26
C ASP A 89 22.03 1.47 3.57
N TYR A 90 22.14 2.80 3.67
CA TYR A 90 22.45 3.46 4.94
C TYR A 90 21.44 3.03 6.03
N PHE A 91 20.14 3.01 5.71
CA PHE A 91 19.13 2.57 6.66
C PHE A 91 19.31 1.10 7.07
N ARG A 92 19.61 0.21 6.12
CA ARG A 92 19.95 -1.20 6.42
C ARG A 92 21.14 -1.31 7.36
N ASP A 93 22.18 -0.52 7.14
CA ASP A 93 23.39 -0.55 7.96
C ASP A 93 23.12 -0.06 9.39
N GLU A 94 22.35 1.02 9.56
CA GLU A 94 21.96 1.49 10.90
C GLU A 94 21.09 0.47 11.64
N VAL A 95 20.19 -0.22 10.93
CA VAL A 95 19.36 -1.28 11.52
C VAL A 95 20.20 -2.47 11.97
N LYS A 96 21.23 -2.85 11.20
CA LYS A 96 22.19 -3.87 11.62
C LYS A 96 23.00 -3.45 12.84
N LYS A 97 23.46 -2.20 12.89
CA LYS A 97 24.16 -1.64 14.08
C LYS A 97 23.29 -1.65 15.32
N ALA A 98 21.96 -1.52 15.15
CA ALA A 98 20.99 -1.62 16.23
C ALA A 98 20.69 -3.06 16.69
N GLY A 99 21.33 -4.08 16.09
CA GLY A 99 21.26 -5.47 16.52
C GLY A 99 20.25 -6.34 15.77
N PHE A 100 19.61 -5.83 14.71
CA PHE A 100 18.74 -6.63 13.85
C PHE A 100 19.56 -7.34 12.74
N PRO A 101 19.09 -8.48 12.20
CA PRO A 101 19.77 -9.17 11.10
C PRO A 101 19.81 -8.34 9.80
N GLY A 102 18.84 -7.45 9.62
CA GLY A 102 18.70 -6.59 8.45
C GLY A 102 17.42 -5.76 8.51
N LEU A 103 17.05 -5.13 7.40
CA LEU A 103 15.83 -4.35 7.24
C LEU A 103 15.10 -4.84 5.99
N HIS A 104 13.82 -5.19 6.14
CA HIS A 104 12.95 -5.56 5.02
C HIS A 104 12.26 -4.31 4.50
N ILE A 105 12.69 -3.80 3.35
CA ILE A 105 12.11 -2.59 2.76
C ILE A 105 11.05 -3.00 1.73
N GLN A 106 9.81 -2.59 1.98
CA GLN A 106 8.67 -2.88 1.11
C GLN A 106 8.32 -1.65 0.29
N TRP A 107 8.18 -1.79 -1.03
CA TRP A 107 7.54 -0.76 -1.85
C TRP A 107 6.02 -0.96 -1.71
N ASN A 108 5.30 0.02 -1.19
CA ASN A 108 3.84 0.04 -1.23
C ASN A 108 3.32 0.84 -2.42
N GLN A 109 3.13 0.16 -3.55
CA GLN A 109 2.74 0.81 -4.80
C GLN A 109 1.34 1.41 -4.67
N GLY A 110 1.23 2.73 -4.89
CA GLY A 110 -0.05 3.42 -5.00
C GLY A 110 -0.85 2.95 -6.20
N GLY A 111 -2.18 3.05 -6.08
CA GLY A 111 -3.15 2.54 -7.06
C GLY A 111 -2.65 2.56 -8.50
N GLY A 112 -2.57 1.38 -9.10
CA GLY A 112 -1.97 1.17 -10.42
C GLY A 112 -3.00 1.00 -11.51
N SER A 113 -2.52 0.80 -12.73
CA SER A 113 -3.27 0.28 -13.85
C SER A 113 -2.46 -0.83 -14.49
N ILE A 114 -3.02 -1.53 -15.47
CA ILE A 114 -2.20 -2.39 -16.33
C ILE A 114 -1.14 -1.50 -16.99
N MET A 115 0.12 -1.84 -16.76
CA MET A 115 1.27 -1.14 -17.29
C MET A 115 1.49 -1.52 -18.75
N SER A 116 2.02 -0.58 -19.54
CA SER A 116 2.65 -0.93 -20.81
C SER A 116 3.89 -1.78 -20.56
N GLU A 117 4.39 -2.47 -21.58
CA GLU A 117 5.61 -3.28 -21.48
C GLU A 117 6.83 -2.45 -21.01
N GLU A 118 6.97 -1.24 -21.54
CA GLU A 118 8.02 -0.29 -21.12
C GLU A 118 7.88 0.10 -19.65
N SER A 119 6.68 0.49 -19.22
CA SER A 119 6.44 0.87 -17.81
C SER A 119 6.64 -0.31 -16.86
N ALA A 120 6.22 -1.52 -17.25
CA ALA A 120 6.42 -2.73 -16.48
C ALA A 120 7.92 -3.07 -16.32
N THR A 121 8.68 -2.97 -17.41
CA THR A 121 10.14 -3.15 -17.39
C THR A 121 10.81 -2.13 -16.49
N ASN A 122 10.45 -0.85 -16.61
CA ASN A 122 10.99 0.22 -15.78
C ASN A 122 10.65 0.04 -14.30
N PHE A 123 9.43 -0.41 -14.00
CA PHE A 123 8.98 -0.72 -12.64
C PHE A 123 9.83 -1.84 -12.02
N SER A 124 9.96 -2.98 -12.72
CA SER A 124 10.75 -4.12 -12.23
C SER A 124 12.23 -3.78 -12.08
N ASN A 125 12.82 -3.04 -13.04
CA ASN A 125 14.21 -2.57 -12.94
C ASN A 125 14.40 -1.69 -11.71
N ARG A 126 13.49 -0.72 -11.49
CA ARG A 126 13.59 0.18 -10.34
C ARG A 126 13.47 -0.56 -9.00
N VAL A 127 12.56 -1.54 -8.91
CA VAL A 127 12.42 -2.42 -7.75
C VAL A 127 13.76 -3.09 -7.41
N ASN A 128 14.43 -3.65 -8.42
CA ASN A 128 15.72 -4.33 -8.28
C ASN A 128 16.87 -3.37 -7.95
N GLU A 129 16.99 -2.27 -8.70
CA GLU A 129 18.09 -1.30 -8.55
C GLU A 129 18.06 -0.61 -7.17
N MET A 130 16.87 -0.24 -6.68
CA MET A 130 16.70 0.30 -5.33
C MET A 130 16.74 -0.78 -4.24
N GLY A 131 16.71 -2.05 -4.63
CA GLY A 131 16.87 -3.20 -3.75
C GLY A 131 15.70 -3.41 -2.81
N PHE A 132 14.46 -3.23 -3.24
CA PHE A 132 13.30 -3.55 -2.41
C PHE A 132 13.24 -5.06 -2.12
N ASN A 133 12.77 -5.42 -0.92
CA ASN A 133 12.65 -6.81 -0.48
C ASN A 133 11.28 -7.41 -0.83
N SER A 134 10.26 -6.58 -1.02
CA SER A 134 8.94 -6.98 -1.49
C SER A 134 8.19 -5.80 -2.08
N VAL A 135 7.14 -6.07 -2.83
CA VAL A 135 6.12 -5.09 -3.22
C VAL A 135 4.81 -5.41 -2.51
N ALA A 136 4.07 -4.39 -2.08
CA ALA A 136 2.67 -4.47 -1.71
C ALA A 136 1.91 -3.39 -2.49
N MET A 137 0.58 -3.47 -2.49
CA MET A 137 -0.27 -2.43 -3.07
C MET A 137 -0.95 -1.63 -1.95
N TYR A 138 -1.00 -0.30 -2.10
CA TYR A 138 -1.68 0.58 -1.15
C TYR A 138 -3.20 0.47 -1.25
N ASN A 139 -3.72 0.32 -2.47
CA ASN A 139 -5.12 0.08 -2.78
C ASN A 139 -5.20 -0.86 -4.01
N MET A 140 -6.40 -1.26 -4.39
CA MET A 140 -6.62 -2.23 -5.47
C MET A 140 -6.18 -1.77 -6.87
N GLY A 141 -6.00 -0.46 -7.11
CA GLY A 141 -5.69 0.11 -8.42
C GLY A 141 -6.85 0.01 -9.43
N GLY A 142 -6.78 0.79 -10.50
CA GLY A 142 -7.87 1.01 -11.44
C GLY A 142 -8.99 1.87 -10.85
N LEU A 143 -10.10 1.96 -11.56
CA LEU A 143 -11.33 2.57 -11.08
C LEU A 143 -12.51 2.01 -11.88
N ALA A 144 -13.57 1.62 -11.20
CA ALA A 144 -14.84 1.26 -11.81
C ALA A 144 -15.98 1.59 -10.84
N GLU A 145 -17.13 1.98 -11.36
CA GLU A 145 -18.31 2.25 -10.53
C GLU A 145 -18.79 0.99 -9.78
N ASP A 146 -18.56 -0.18 -10.38
CA ASP A 146 -18.89 -1.49 -9.84
C ASP A 146 -17.71 -2.14 -9.10
N TYR A 147 -17.94 -2.49 -7.85
CA TYR A 147 -16.93 -3.04 -6.95
C TYR A 147 -16.38 -4.40 -7.43
N LEU A 148 -17.21 -5.26 -8.06
CA LEU A 148 -16.76 -6.54 -8.59
C LEU A 148 -15.88 -6.34 -9.84
N VAL A 149 -16.21 -5.35 -10.68
CA VAL A 149 -15.38 -4.96 -11.83
C VAL A 149 -14.06 -4.35 -11.36
N TYR A 150 -14.11 -3.49 -10.34
CA TYR A 150 -12.94 -2.91 -9.69
C TYR A 150 -12.00 -4.00 -9.17
N GLY A 151 -12.55 -4.98 -8.46
CA GLY A 151 -11.84 -6.16 -7.99
C GLY A 151 -11.24 -7.02 -9.09
N ALA A 152 -12.01 -7.31 -10.14
CA ALA A 152 -11.53 -8.08 -11.28
C ALA A 152 -10.35 -7.39 -12.00
N ASN A 153 -10.38 -6.06 -12.11
CA ASN A 153 -9.26 -5.29 -12.64
C ASN A 153 -8.04 -5.35 -11.72
N SER A 154 -8.24 -5.25 -10.41
CA SER A 154 -7.16 -5.39 -9.42
C SER A 154 -6.46 -6.75 -9.51
N ILE A 155 -7.21 -7.83 -9.72
CA ILE A 155 -6.63 -9.16 -9.92
C ILE A 155 -5.73 -9.17 -11.16
N LYS A 156 -6.16 -8.59 -12.30
CA LYS A 156 -5.34 -8.50 -13.51
C LYS A 156 -4.08 -7.68 -13.30
N ILE A 157 -4.19 -6.53 -12.61
CA ILE A 157 -3.04 -5.67 -12.28
C ILE A 157 -2.03 -6.45 -11.43
N ARG A 158 -2.51 -7.12 -10.37
CA ARG A 158 -1.67 -7.97 -9.53
C ARG A 158 -1.01 -9.09 -10.32
N THR A 159 -1.73 -9.79 -11.19
CA THR A 159 -1.17 -10.85 -12.04
C THR A 159 -0.06 -10.32 -12.95
N GLN A 160 -0.22 -9.13 -13.54
CA GLN A 160 0.85 -8.52 -14.33
C GLN A 160 2.07 -8.21 -13.44
N MET A 161 1.87 -7.57 -12.28
CA MET A 161 2.96 -7.25 -11.35
C MET A 161 3.69 -8.51 -10.87
N ASP A 162 2.95 -9.56 -10.52
CA ASP A 162 3.49 -10.85 -10.11
C ASP A 162 4.39 -11.46 -11.19
N SER A 163 3.96 -11.40 -12.45
CA SER A 163 4.72 -11.96 -13.58
C SER A 163 6.03 -11.25 -13.92
N ILE A 164 6.21 -10.00 -13.47
CA ILE A 164 7.40 -9.19 -13.78
C ILE A 164 8.34 -9.02 -12.57
N LEU A 165 7.91 -9.44 -11.38
CA LEU A 165 8.68 -9.31 -10.15
C LEU A 165 9.36 -10.63 -9.79
N ASN A 166 10.59 -10.52 -9.29
CA ASN A 166 11.39 -11.63 -8.76
C ASN A 166 11.48 -11.61 -7.22
N ILE A 167 10.67 -10.76 -6.59
CA ILE A 167 10.57 -10.61 -5.13
C ILE A 167 9.09 -10.76 -4.72
N PRO A 168 8.80 -11.06 -3.43
CA PRO A 168 7.43 -11.23 -2.96
C PRO A 168 6.51 -10.06 -3.30
N LEU A 169 5.28 -10.37 -3.71
CA LEU A 169 4.20 -9.42 -3.97
C LEU A 169 3.03 -9.72 -3.03
N PHE A 170 2.65 -8.77 -2.19
CA PHE A 170 1.54 -8.93 -1.26
C PHE A 170 0.25 -8.32 -1.80
N PRO A 171 -0.87 -9.08 -1.83
CA PRO A 171 -2.15 -8.59 -2.35
C PRO A 171 -2.76 -7.54 -1.41
N CYS A 172 -3.48 -6.59 -2.01
CA CYS A 172 -4.29 -5.61 -1.31
C CYS A 172 -5.76 -5.74 -1.68
N VAL A 173 -6.64 -5.49 -0.72
CA VAL A 173 -8.09 -5.43 -0.93
C VAL A 173 -8.63 -4.12 -0.38
N SER A 174 -9.18 -3.28 -1.26
CA SER A 174 -9.83 -2.03 -0.88
C SER A 174 -11.25 -2.29 -0.42
N ILE A 175 -11.72 -1.57 0.61
CA ILE A 175 -13.12 -1.61 1.03
C ILE A 175 -14.01 -0.91 0.00
N GLY A 176 -13.54 0.20 -0.55
CA GLY A 176 -14.25 1.00 -1.54
C GLY A 176 -13.33 2.09 -2.11
N TRP A 177 -13.92 3.05 -2.83
CA TRP A 177 -13.22 4.26 -3.25
C TRP A 177 -14.21 5.39 -3.54
N ASP A 178 -14.14 6.46 -2.75
CA ASP A 178 -14.83 7.73 -2.93
C ASP A 178 -14.00 8.86 -2.32
N ASP A 179 -13.26 9.57 -3.17
CA ASP A 179 -12.49 10.76 -2.80
C ASP A 179 -13.17 12.08 -3.23
N THR A 180 -14.46 12.03 -3.59
CA THR A 180 -15.25 13.23 -3.94
C THR A 180 -15.30 14.30 -2.84
N PRO A 181 -15.24 13.99 -1.53
CA PRO A 181 -15.14 15.03 -0.50
C PRO A 181 -13.90 15.92 -0.64
N ARG A 182 -12.81 15.38 -1.20
CA ARG A 182 -11.57 16.13 -1.48
C ARG A 182 -11.55 16.74 -2.88
N PHE A 183 -12.32 16.19 -3.80
CA PHE A 183 -12.31 16.56 -5.21
C PHE A 183 -13.74 16.85 -5.70
N PRO A 184 -14.28 18.06 -5.46
CA PRO A 184 -15.67 18.40 -5.77
C PRO A 184 -15.99 18.45 -7.27
N ALA A 185 -14.98 18.36 -8.14
CA ALA A 185 -15.17 18.19 -9.58
C ALA A 185 -15.54 16.75 -9.98
N LYS A 186 -15.26 15.77 -9.10
CA LYS A 186 -15.65 14.37 -9.29
C LYS A 186 -17.14 14.19 -8.97
N GLY A 187 -17.75 13.20 -9.62
CA GLY A 187 -19.14 12.82 -9.38
C GLY A 187 -19.30 11.32 -9.20
N ILE A 188 -20.55 10.87 -9.27
CA ILE A 188 -20.93 9.45 -9.05
C ILE A 188 -20.18 8.48 -9.99
N LYS A 189 -19.76 8.94 -11.17
CA LYS A 189 -19.01 8.13 -12.14
C LYS A 189 -17.54 7.88 -11.76
N ASP A 190 -17.04 8.63 -10.78
CA ASP A 190 -15.65 8.58 -10.33
C ASP A 190 -15.47 7.79 -9.02
N VAL A 191 -16.54 7.16 -8.53
CA VAL A 191 -16.57 6.46 -7.23
C VAL A 191 -17.10 5.04 -7.37
N VAL A 192 -16.65 4.15 -6.49
CA VAL A 192 -17.09 2.76 -6.41
C VAL A 192 -18.36 2.69 -5.55
N HIS A 193 -19.52 2.54 -6.18
CA HIS A 193 -20.82 2.62 -5.52
C HIS A 193 -21.79 1.49 -5.87
N TYR A 194 -21.59 0.78 -6.98
CA TYR A 194 -22.35 -0.45 -7.26
C TYR A 194 -21.67 -1.65 -6.58
N HIS A 195 -22.49 -2.50 -5.96
CA HIS A 195 -22.06 -3.73 -5.28
C HIS A 195 -20.95 -3.56 -4.22
N ASN A 196 -20.75 -2.33 -3.71
CA ASN A 196 -19.82 -2.05 -2.62
C ASN A 196 -20.46 -2.49 -1.28
N THR A 197 -20.30 -3.78 -0.96
CA THR A 197 -20.94 -4.47 0.17
C THR A 197 -19.95 -5.38 0.88
N PRO A 198 -20.19 -5.74 2.15
CA PRO A 198 -19.39 -6.73 2.87
C PRO A 198 -19.23 -8.05 2.11
N GLU A 199 -20.28 -8.54 1.45
CA GLU A 199 -20.26 -9.80 0.71
C GLU A 199 -19.35 -9.74 -0.52
N SER A 200 -19.42 -8.66 -1.32
CA SER A 200 -18.52 -8.47 -2.46
C SER A 200 -17.08 -8.31 -2.01
N PHE A 201 -16.84 -7.59 -0.91
CA PHE A 201 -15.51 -7.49 -0.30
C PHE A 201 -15.00 -8.86 0.16
N ALA A 202 -15.85 -9.69 0.79
CA ALA A 202 -15.50 -11.04 1.21
C ALA A 202 -15.04 -11.91 0.04
N ALA A 203 -15.70 -11.79 -1.12
CA ALA A 203 -15.32 -12.51 -2.33
C ALA A 203 -13.92 -12.13 -2.81
N LEU A 204 -13.59 -10.84 -2.85
CA LEU A 204 -12.26 -10.38 -3.25
C LEU A 204 -11.18 -10.67 -2.20
N LEU A 205 -11.52 -10.58 -0.91
CA LEU A 205 -10.62 -10.99 0.17
C LEU A 205 -10.31 -12.48 0.12
N SER A 206 -11.30 -13.32 -0.22
CA SER A 206 -11.08 -14.75 -0.45
C SER A 206 -10.14 -14.99 -1.63
N LYS A 207 -10.23 -14.19 -2.70
CA LYS A 207 -9.29 -14.25 -3.84
C LYS A 207 -7.88 -13.79 -3.47
N ALA A 208 -7.74 -12.78 -2.61
CA ALA A 208 -6.44 -12.37 -2.08
C ALA A 208 -5.84 -13.45 -1.18
N LYS A 209 -6.65 -14.11 -0.33
CA LYS A 209 -6.25 -15.27 0.46
C LYS A 209 -5.77 -16.42 -0.42
N GLN A 210 -6.55 -16.80 -1.44
CA GLN A 210 -6.14 -17.84 -2.41
C GLN A 210 -4.80 -17.53 -3.07
N TYR A 211 -4.59 -16.28 -3.50
CA TYR A 211 -3.31 -15.85 -4.05
C TYR A 211 -2.18 -15.98 -3.01
N ALA A 212 -2.39 -15.50 -1.78
CA ALA A 212 -1.38 -15.64 -0.74
C ALA A 212 -1.09 -17.12 -0.46
N ASP A 213 -2.10 -17.98 -0.39
CA ASP A 213 -1.98 -19.42 -0.14
C ASP A 213 -1.23 -20.13 -1.28
N SER A 214 -1.43 -19.74 -2.53
CA SER A 214 -0.75 -20.32 -3.71
C SER A 214 0.73 -19.94 -3.84
N HIS A 215 1.25 -19.04 -2.98
CA HIS A 215 2.65 -18.66 -2.89
C HIS A 215 3.24 -19.10 -1.54
N PRO A 216 3.48 -20.41 -1.33
CA PRO A 216 3.97 -20.95 -0.05
C PRO A 216 5.37 -20.47 0.34
N GLU A 217 6.17 -20.03 -0.63
CA GLU A 217 7.51 -19.48 -0.44
C GLU A 217 7.53 -18.02 0.04
N GLN A 218 6.38 -17.33 -0.01
CA GLN A 218 6.25 -15.95 0.44
C GLN A 218 5.66 -15.87 1.86
N PRO A 219 6.05 -14.87 2.67
CA PRO A 219 5.37 -14.56 3.92
C PRO A 219 3.87 -14.37 3.69
N LYS A 220 3.03 -14.95 4.53
CA LYS A 220 1.58 -14.76 4.41
C LYS A 220 1.20 -13.36 4.91
N LEU A 221 1.02 -12.43 3.98
CA LEU A 221 0.58 -11.06 4.25
C LEU A 221 -0.45 -10.63 3.20
N ILE A 222 -1.56 -10.06 3.67
CA ILE A 222 -2.59 -9.42 2.85
C ILE A 222 -2.80 -8.03 3.45
N THR A 223 -2.80 -7.00 2.63
CA THR A 223 -3.14 -5.64 3.07
C THR A 223 -4.61 -5.36 2.79
N ILE A 224 -5.25 -4.61 3.70
CA ILE A 224 -6.60 -4.10 3.51
C ILE A 224 -6.51 -2.58 3.48
N ASN A 225 -7.04 -1.99 2.42
CA ASN A 225 -7.17 -0.55 2.29
C ASN A 225 -8.62 -0.17 2.62
N ALA A 226 -8.89 0.53 3.71
CA ALA A 226 -8.02 0.75 4.85
C ALA A 226 -8.77 0.52 6.15
N TRP A 227 -8.09 0.65 7.28
CA TRP A 227 -8.76 0.70 8.57
C TRP A 227 -9.75 1.87 8.65
N ASN A 228 -9.32 3.08 8.29
CA ASN A 228 -10.03 4.32 8.57
C ASN A 228 -9.87 5.43 7.51
N GLU A 229 -9.70 5.08 6.23
CA GLU A 229 -9.66 6.08 5.16
C GLU A 229 -11.09 6.55 4.81
N TRP A 230 -11.66 7.34 5.72
CA TRP A 230 -13.01 7.91 5.56
C TRP A 230 -13.09 8.92 4.42
N VAL A 231 -12.01 9.63 4.13
CA VAL A 231 -12.00 10.67 3.07
C VAL A 231 -11.80 10.08 1.68
N GLU A 232 -11.48 8.79 1.58
CA GLU A 232 -11.46 7.95 0.38
C GLU A 232 -12.61 6.93 0.34
N GLY A 233 -13.56 6.99 1.27
CA GLY A 233 -14.66 6.02 1.32
C GLY A 233 -14.20 4.56 1.46
N SER A 234 -12.99 4.35 1.99
CA SER A 234 -12.29 3.07 2.07
C SER A 234 -11.93 2.76 3.53
N TYR A 235 -12.93 2.36 4.31
CA TYR A 235 -12.83 2.18 5.75
C TYR A 235 -13.41 0.84 6.21
N LEU A 236 -12.63 0.09 6.97
CA LEU A 236 -13.03 -1.17 7.60
C LEU A 236 -13.76 -0.93 8.94
N LEU A 237 -13.61 0.28 9.51
CA LEU A 237 -14.26 0.66 10.75
C LEU A 237 -15.79 0.48 10.68
N PRO A 238 -16.44 0.09 11.78
CA PRO A 238 -17.88 0.03 11.85
C PRO A 238 -18.54 1.38 11.58
N ASP A 239 -19.66 1.34 10.86
CA ASP A 239 -20.50 2.49 10.54
C ASP A 239 -21.97 2.20 10.85
N MET A 240 -22.85 3.16 10.55
CA MET A 240 -24.30 2.99 10.73
C MET A 240 -24.97 2.20 9.59
N LEU A 241 -24.29 2.02 8.45
CA LEU A 241 -24.86 1.37 7.26
C LEU A 241 -24.66 -0.15 7.29
N ASN A 242 -23.43 -0.57 7.58
CA ASN A 242 -22.94 -1.94 7.56
C ASN A 242 -22.70 -2.48 8.98
N GLY A 243 -22.66 -1.64 10.02
CA GLY A 243 -22.36 -2.06 11.38
C GLY A 243 -20.98 -2.73 11.42
N PHE A 244 -20.92 -3.98 11.90
CA PHE A 244 -19.68 -4.78 11.90
C PHE A 244 -19.49 -5.61 10.63
N GLY A 245 -20.33 -5.45 9.60
CA GLY A 245 -20.38 -6.33 8.43
C GLY A 245 -19.02 -6.61 7.80
N TYR A 246 -18.21 -5.58 7.53
CA TYR A 246 -16.86 -5.73 6.97
C TYR A 246 -15.89 -6.49 7.91
N LEU A 247 -15.94 -6.25 9.22
CA LEU A 247 -15.09 -6.96 10.18
C LEU A 247 -15.49 -8.43 10.32
N GLU A 248 -16.80 -8.71 10.33
CA GLU A 248 -17.31 -10.08 10.40
C GLU A 248 -16.91 -10.89 9.17
N VAL A 249 -16.95 -10.30 7.96
CA VAL A 249 -16.49 -11.02 6.77
C VAL A 249 -14.97 -11.21 6.74
N VAL A 250 -14.16 -10.28 7.26
CA VAL A 250 -12.71 -10.52 7.45
C VAL A 250 -12.49 -11.75 8.31
N LYS A 251 -13.17 -11.83 9.47
CA LYS A 251 -13.07 -12.98 10.37
C LYS A 251 -13.45 -14.29 9.68
N LYS A 252 -14.57 -14.32 8.95
CA LYS A 252 -15.04 -15.50 8.22
C LYS A 252 -14.07 -15.97 7.15
N VAL A 253 -13.52 -15.04 6.35
CA VAL A 253 -12.55 -15.37 5.29
C VAL A 253 -11.26 -15.91 5.89
N VAL A 254 -10.72 -15.26 6.92
CA VAL A 254 -9.47 -15.71 7.58
C VAL A 254 -9.66 -17.08 8.25
N ASN A 255 -10.85 -17.36 8.80
CA ASN A 255 -11.18 -18.66 9.37
C ASN A 255 -11.51 -19.76 8.33
N GLY A 256 -11.49 -19.44 7.03
CA GLY A 256 -11.77 -20.40 5.97
C GLY A 256 -13.24 -20.79 5.81
N GLU A 257 -14.18 -20.01 6.36
CA GLU A 257 -15.62 -20.33 6.25
C GLU A 257 -16.14 -20.26 4.80
N PHE A 258 -15.42 -19.57 3.91
CA PHE A 258 -15.74 -19.47 2.49
C PHE A 258 -14.93 -20.45 1.59
N ASP A 259 -14.00 -21.23 2.15
CA ASP A 259 -13.12 -22.12 1.39
C ASP A 259 -13.91 -23.30 0.74
N ILE A 260 -15.11 -23.60 1.24
CA ILE A 260 -16.00 -24.62 0.65
C ILE A 260 -16.44 -24.33 -0.80
N TYR A 261 -16.25 -23.08 -1.26
CA TYR A 261 -16.61 -22.62 -2.60
C TYR A 261 -15.40 -22.49 -3.52
N THR A 262 -14.18 -22.80 -3.06
CA THR A 262 -12.93 -22.55 -3.80
C THR A 262 -12.39 -23.78 -4.51
N ASP A 263 -12.83 -24.98 -4.10
CA ASP A 263 -12.37 -26.29 -4.60
C ASP A 263 -13.32 -26.93 -5.62
N LYS A 264 -14.08 -26.14 -6.39
CA LYS A 264 -14.95 -26.63 -7.48
C LYS A 264 -14.60 -26.02 -8.82
#